data_AF-A0A6J8B9E0-F1
#
_entry.id   AF-A0A6J8B9E0-F1
#
_cell.length_a   1.000
_cell.length_b   1.000
_cell.length_c   1.000
_cell.angle_alpha   90.00
_cell.angle_beta   90.00
_cell.angle_gamma   90.00
#
_symmetry.space_group_name_H-M   'P 1'
#
loop_
_entity.id
_entity.type
_entity.pdbx_description
1 polymer ?
#
loop_
_entity_poly.entity_id
_entity_poly.type
_entity_poly.pdbx_seq_one_letter_code
_entity_poly.pdbx_strand_id
1 'polypeptide(L)'
;MEYNFRPQWRPWFFQMRQIPACARSGNQHRQTFCFASSKKCFKCHHVGHYVRMCVFRSYQDIQKSKDVPQIKTKSQSQKERDFRRIKEYFDSKSLTRSLPFANLRDSAFKSCLDSTSILKCELTCVKLKLSLEQKKVKVRQMKLRIYANSYFIFKVFQLKMKSCVQMFYAYKITRKDNPSL
;
A
#
# COMPACT_ATOMS: atom_id res chain seq x y z
N MET A 1 -14.48 -10.16 36.35
CA MET A 1 -13.13 -9.84 35.82
C MET A 1 -12.86 -8.38 36.10
N GLU A 2 -12.11 -8.07 37.16
CA GLU A 2 -11.80 -6.68 37.54
C GLU A 2 -10.61 -6.18 36.71
N TYR A 3 -10.86 -5.16 35.90
CA TYR A 3 -9.85 -4.52 35.04
C TYR A 3 -9.10 -3.45 35.84
N ASN A 4 -7.85 -3.75 36.22
CA ASN A 4 -6.97 -2.81 36.90
C ASN A 4 -6.30 -1.86 35.90
N PHE A 5 -6.75 -0.60 35.87
CA PHE A 5 -6.17 0.48 35.07
C PHE A 5 -4.81 0.91 35.64
N ARG A 6 -3.71 0.71 34.90
CA ARG A 6 -2.38 1.26 35.25
C ARG A 6 -2.14 2.56 34.46
N PRO A 7 -1.91 3.72 35.10
CA PRO A 7 -1.63 4.96 34.39
C PRO A 7 -0.24 4.93 33.75
N GLN A 8 -0.17 5.34 32.48
CA GLN A 8 0.97 5.18 31.56
C GLN A 8 2.04 6.28 31.65
N TRP A 9 2.03 7.11 32.70
CA TRP A 9 2.90 8.30 32.81
C TRP A 9 4.17 8.08 33.66
N ARG A 10 4.86 6.94 33.52
CA ARG A 10 6.24 6.81 34.03
C ARG A 10 7.24 6.89 32.87
N PRO A 11 8.23 7.82 32.90
CA PRO A 11 9.25 7.93 31.86
C PRO A 11 10.10 6.67 31.74
N TRP A 12 10.44 6.32 30.50
CA TRP A 12 11.12 5.09 30.05
C TRP A 12 12.63 5.00 30.34
N PHE A 13 13.14 5.73 31.32
CA PHE A 13 14.58 5.73 31.63
C PHE A 13 14.82 5.14 33.02
N PHE A 14 15.04 3.82 33.08
CA PHE A 14 15.86 3.06 34.05
C PHE A 14 15.50 1.56 33.91
N GLN A 15 15.94 0.93 32.81
CA GLN A 15 15.99 -0.53 32.71
C GLN A 15 17.24 -1.04 33.44
N MET A 16 17.18 -1.08 34.78
CA MET A 16 17.90 -2.10 35.54
C MET A 16 16.86 -3.16 35.90
N ARG A 17 17.09 -4.42 35.53
CA ARG A 17 16.26 -5.58 35.91
C ARG A 17 16.31 -5.77 37.43
N GLN A 18 15.66 -4.90 38.18
CA GLN A 18 15.42 -5.13 39.60
C GLN A 18 14.28 -6.13 39.71
N ILE A 19 14.50 -7.20 40.48
CA ILE A 19 13.43 -8.13 40.85
C ILE A 19 12.34 -7.26 41.53
N PRO A 20 11.09 -7.30 41.05
CA PRO A 20 10.03 -6.50 41.65
C PRO A 20 9.93 -6.84 43.14
N ALA A 21 9.83 -5.81 43.98
CA ALA A 21 9.71 -5.97 45.42
C ALA A 21 8.56 -6.95 45.74
N CYS A 22 8.81 -7.89 46.66
CA CYS A 22 7.85 -8.91 47.00
C CYS A 22 6.58 -8.29 47.61
N ALA A 23 5.41 -8.60 47.09
CA ALA A 23 4.13 -8.10 47.62
C ALA A 23 3.85 -8.52 49.08
N ARG A 24 4.54 -9.55 49.59
CA ARG A 24 4.38 -10.07 50.95
C ARG A 24 5.27 -9.37 51.97
N SER A 25 6.51 -9.05 51.57
CA SER A 25 7.54 -8.51 52.48
C SER A 25 7.96 -7.08 52.15
N GLY A 26 7.86 -6.64 50.89
CA GLY A 26 8.42 -5.40 50.37
C GLY A 26 9.91 -5.47 50.01
N ASN A 27 10.58 -6.62 50.25
CA ASN A 27 12.01 -6.80 49.97
C ASN A 27 12.23 -7.42 48.57
N GLN A 28 13.41 -7.23 47.99
CA GLN A 28 13.79 -7.81 46.71
C GLN A 28 14.25 -9.27 46.89
N HIS A 29 13.37 -10.24 46.58
CA HIS A 29 13.68 -11.66 46.53
C HIS A 29 12.66 -12.40 45.65
N ARG A 30 12.92 -13.64 45.25
CA ARG A 30 11.92 -14.49 44.59
C ARG A 30 10.79 -14.84 45.56
N GLN A 31 9.53 -14.78 45.11
CA GLN A 31 8.35 -14.98 45.98
C GLN A 31 8.36 -16.31 46.74
N THR A 32 8.98 -17.35 46.17
CA THR A 32 9.13 -18.68 46.76
C THR A 32 9.93 -18.70 48.06
N PHE A 33 10.91 -17.79 48.22
CA PHE A 33 11.79 -17.71 49.40
C PHE A 33 11.41 -16.56 50.34
N CYS A 34 10.15 -16.12 50.31
CA CYS A 34 9.70 -15.02 51.15
C CYS A 34 9.63 -15.44 52.62
N PHE A 35 10.45 -14.86 53.49
CA PHE A 35 10.35 -15.11 54.94
C PHE A 35 8.98 -14.73 55.53
N ALA A 36 8.26 -13.79 54.90
CA ALA A 36 6.90 -13.43 55.31
C ALA A 36 5.84 -14.51 54.97
N SER A 37 6.18 -15.58 54.22
CA SER A 37 5.24 -16.65 53.85
C SER A 37 4.70 -17.42 55.06
N SER A 38 5.53 -17.62 56.09
CA SER A 38 5.20 -18.36 57.31
C SER A 38 4.87 -17.47 58.51
N LYS A 39 4.96 -16.14 58.36
CA LYS A 39 4.70 -15.18 59.43
C LYS A 39 3.24 -14.71 59.38
N LYS A 40 2.61 -14.65 60.56
CA LYS A 40 1.29 -14.04 60.75
C LYS A 40 1.43 -12.52 60.83
N CYS A 41 0.57 -11.82 60.11
CA CYS A 41 0.45 -10.38 60.24
C CYS A 41 -0.11 -10.02 61.63
N PHE A 42 0.58 -9.19 62.41
CA PHE A 42 0.13 -8.77 63.74
C PHE A 42 -1.17 -7.93 63.73
N LYS A 43 -1.66 -7.49 62.56
CA LYS A 43 -2.89 -6.69 62.44
C LYS A 43 -4.10 -7.55 62.03
N CYS A 44 -4.04 -8.19 60.87
CA CYS A 44 -5.16 -9.00 60.36
C CYS A 44 -5.04 -10.49 60.69
N HIS A 45 -3.99 -10.91 61.42
CA HIS A 45 -3.74 -12.29 61.86
C HIS A 45 -3.61 -13.35 60.75
N HIS A 46 -3.71 -12.96 59.47
CA HIS A 46 -3.49 -13.83 58.32
C HIS A 46 -1.98 -14.05 58.06
N VAL A 47 -1.64 -15.27 57.64
CA VAL A 47 -0.28 -15.64 57.23
C VAL A 47 0.04 -15.09 55.84
N GLY A 48 1.33 -14.89 55.57
CA GLY A 48 1.81 -14.62 54.22
C GLY A 48 2.12 -13.16 53.91
N HIS A 49 2.12 -12.26 54.89
CA HIS A 49 2.58 -10.86 54.70
C HIS A 49 2.97 -10.18 56.02
N TYR A 50 3.80 -9.15 55.94
CA TYR A 50 4.07 -8.25 57.07
C TYR A 50 3.00 -7.18 57.22
N VAL A 51 2.86 -6.63 58.44
CA VAL A 51 1.89 -5.57 58.78
C VAL A 51 1.95 -4.38 57.82
N ARG A 52 3.14 -3.99 57.36
CA ARG A 52 3.35 -2.89 56.40
C ARG A 52 2.75 -3.16 55.01
N MET A 53 2.60 -4.42 54.63
CA MET A 53 2.02 -4.85 53.35
C MET A 53 0.55 -5.26 53.49
N CYS A 54 -0.05 -5.06 54.66
CA CYS A 54 -1.43 -5.47 54.94
C CYS A 54 -2.43 -4.56 54.23
N VAL A 55 -3.25 -5.14 53.36
CA VAL A 55 -4.29 -4.40 52.60
C VAL A 55 -5.45 -3.96 53.50
N PHE A 56 -5.66 -4.61 54.65
CA PHE A 56 -6.62 -4.13 55.65
C PHE A 56 -6.19 -2.83 56.32
N ARG A 57 -4.91 -2.45 56.21
CA ARG A 57 -4.40 -1.16 56.69
C ARG A 57 -5.00 -0.01 55.87
N SER A 58 -5.14 -0.17 54.56
CA SER A 58 -5.59 0.92 53.69
C SER A 58 -7.07 1.25 53.89
N TYR A 59 -7.97 0.29 54.11
CA TYR A 59 -9.41 0.61 54.15
C TYR A 59 -9.83 1.48 55.35
N GLN A 60 -9.29 1.21 56.55
CA GLN A 60 -9.60 2.00 57.75
C GLN A 60 -8.84 3.34 57.78
N ASP A 61 -7.65 3.41 57.19
CA ASP A 61 -6.86 4.64 57.13
C ASP A 61 -7.37 5.58 55.99
N ILE A 62 -7.90 5.04 54.89
CA ILE A 62 -8.55 5.80 53.79
C ILE A 62 -9.80 6.54 54.27
N GLN A 63 -10.54 6.00 55.24
CA GLN A 63 -11.72 6.68 55.81
C GLN A 63 -11.35 7.86 56.72
N LYS A 64 -10.10 7.93 57.21
CA LYS A 64 -9.64 8.99 58.13
C LYS A 64 -8.78 10.06 57.46
N SER A 65 -8.24 9.81 56.27
CA SER A 65 -7.55 10.85 55.49
C SER A 65 -8.58 11.77 54.81
N LYS A 66 -8.59 13.05 55.16
CA LYS A 66 -9.38 14.10 54.48
C LYS A 66 -8.95 14.39 53.03
N ASP A 67 -7.92 13.69 52.55
CA ASP A 67 -7.30 13.86 51.23
C ASP A 67 -7.55 12.67 50.28
N VAL A 68 -8.76 12.12 50.27
CA VAL A 68 -9.18 11.23 49.18
C VAL A 68 -9.43 12.11 47.95
N PRO A 69 -8.77 11.86 46.79
CA PRO A 69 -9.15 12.53 45.55
C PRO A 69 -10.62 12.16 45.28
N GLN A 70 -11.52 13.13 45.48
CA GLN A 70 -12.92 12.94 45.12
C GLN A 70 -12.94 12.52 43.65
N ILE A 71 -13.48 11.33 43.37
CA ILE A 71 -13.71 10.87 42.01
C ILE A 71 -14.78 11.81 41.44
N LYS A 72 -14.34 12.91 40.83
CA LYS A 72 -15.23 13.89 40.21
C LYS A 72 -15.96 13.19 39.07
N THR A 73 -17.24 12.93 39.26
CA THR A 73 -18.11 12.44 38.21
C THR A 73 -18.16 13.50 37.11
N LYS A 74 -17.79 13.12 35.88
CA LYS A 74 -17.80 14.02 34.73
C LYS A 74 -19.21 14.61 34.57
N SER A 75 -19.30 15.92 34.36
CA SER A 75 -20.58 16.59 34.07
C SER A 75 -21.20 16.05 32.78
N GLN A 76 -22.51 16.20 32.61
CA GLN A 76 -23.21 15.74 31.41
C GLN A 76 -22.66 16.39 30.13
N SER A 77 -22.36 17.69 30.18
CA SER A 77 -21.68 18.42 29.09
C SER A 77 -20.28 17.86 28.77
N GLN A 78 -19.52 17.45 29.79
CA GLN A 78 -18.21 16.82 29.60
C GLN A 78 -18.37 15.46 28.88
N LYS A 79 -19.35 14.64 29.30
CA LYS A 79 -19.64 13.35 28.68
C LYS A 79 -20.06 13.50 27.22
N GLU A 80 -20.89 14.50 26.92
CA GLU A 80 -21.35 14.76 25.56
C GLU A 80 -20.22 15.23 24.63
N ARG A 81 -19.34 16.11 25.12
CA ARG A 81 -18.13 16.51 24.37
C ARG A 81 -17.20 15.33 24.13
N ASP A 82 -16.97 14.49 25.13
CA ASP A 82 -16.14 13.29 24.99
C ASP A 82 -16.76 12.30 24.00
N PHE A 83 -18.08 12.09 24.05
CA PHE A 83 -18.78 11.24 23.09
C PHE A 83 -18.64 11.76 21.65
N ARG A 84 -18.79 13.08 21.45
CA ARG A 84 -18.62 13.72 20.14
C ARG A 84 -17.21 13.49 19.58
N ARG A 85 -16.17 13.69 20.40
CA ARG A 85 -14.77 13.45 20.00
C ARG A 85 -14.51 11.99 19.63
N ILE A 86 -15.07 11.05 20.41
CA ILE A 86 -14.95 9.62 20.12
C ILE A 86 -15.62 9.30 18.79
N LYS A 87 -16.82 9.82 18.56
CA LYS A 87 -17.55 9.65 17.31
C LYS A 87 -16.75 10.19 16.11
N GLU A 88 -16.28 11.44 16.19
CA GLU A 88 -15.46 12.08 15.15
C GLU A 88 -14.19 11.28 14.83
N TYR A 89 -13.54 10.70 15.84
CA TYR A 89 -12.37 9.83 15.63
C TYR A 89 -12.74 8.57 14.84
N PHE A 90 -13.84 7.90 15.19
CA PHE A 90 -14.28 6.71 14.48
C PHE A 90 -14.74 7.01 13.05
N ASP A 91 -15.45 8.12 12.85
CA ASP A 91 -15.88 8.58 11.53
C ASP A 91 -14.66 8.88 10.65
N SER A 92 -13.68 9.62 11.17
CA SER A 92 -12.42 9.93 10.45
C SER A 92 -11.61 8.68 10.13
N LYS A 93 -11.55 7.72 11.06
CA LYS A 93 -10.86 6.45 10.86
C LYS A 93 -11.54 5.57 9.81
N SER A 94 -12.87 5.58 9.77
CA SER A 94 -13.66 4.90 8.74
C SER A 94 -13.40 5.51 7.36
N LEU A 95 -13.44 6.85 7.26
CA LEU A 95 -13.13 7.57 6.03
C LEU A 95 -11.71 7.28 5.54
N THR A 96 -10.72 7.28 6.44
CA THR A 96 -9.33 6.99 6.08
C THR A 96 -9.18 5.58 5.52
N ARG A 97 -10.01 4.63 5.98
CA ARG A 97 -10.04 3.25 5.46
C ARG A 97 -10.73 3.12 4.10
N SER A 98 -11.66 4.02 3.76
CA SER A 98 -12.34 3.99 2.45
C SER A 98 -11.52 4.64 1.33
N LEU A 99 -10.46 5.37 1.67
CA LEU A 99 -9.58 5.95 0.66
C LEU A 99 -8.88 4.86 -0.18
N PRO A 100 -8.68 5.09 -1.48
CA PRO A 100 -8.06 4.11 -2.38
C PRO A 100 -6.60 3.77 -2.02
N PHE A 101 -5.99 4.57 -1.14
CA PHE A 101 -4.62 4.37 -0.66
C PHE A 101 -4.56 3.67 0.71
N ALA A 102 -5.69 3.42 1.36
CA ALA A 102 -5.74 2.93 2.75
C ALA A 102 -5.04 1.58 2.96
N ASN A 103 -5.01 0.76 1.91
CA ASN A 103 -4.40 -0.58 1.92
C ASN A 103 -3.05 -0.63 1.18
N LEU A 104 -2.54 0.52 0.71
CA LEU A 104 -1.24 0.57 0.06
C LEU A 104 -0.14 0.53 1.12
N ARG A 105 0.82 -0.38 0.93
CA ARG A 105 2.08 -0.35 1.69
C ARG A 105 2.89 0.89 1.30
N ASP A 106 3.65 1.45 2.23
CA ASP A 106 4.47 2.66 2.01
C ASP A 106 5.36 2.57 0.76
N SER A 107 5.87 1.39 0.44
CA SER A 107 6.66 1.15 -0.77
C SER A 107 5.86 1.24 -2.06
N ALA A 108 4.64 0.70 -2.08
CA ALA A 108 3.73 0.79 -3.22
C ALA A 108 3.26 2.23 -3.41
N PHE A 109 2.90 2.91 -2.32
CA PHE A 109 2.53 4.33 -2.37
C PHE A 109 3.68 5.21 -2.90
N LYS A 110 4.92 4.98 -2.44
CA LYS A 110 6.10 5.67 -2.98
C LYS A 110 6.33 5.38 -4.46
N SER A 111 6.10 4.16 -4.93
CA SER A 111 6.20 3.85 -6.36
C SER A 111 5.15 4.58 -7.20
N CYS A 112 3.93 4.78 -6.66
CA CYS A 112 2.88 5.56 -7.31
C CYS A 112 3.19 7.06 -7.35
N LEU A 113 4.01 7.56 -6.43
CA LEU A 113 4.47 8.95 -6.39
C LEU A 113 5.80 9.18 -7.11
N ASP A 114 6.55 8.13 -7.42
CA ASP A 114 7.79 8.24 -8.19
C ASP A 114 7.47 8.50 -9.66
N SER A 115 7.23 9.79 -9.95
CA SER A 115 6.93 10.31 -11.27
C SER A 115 7.97 9.90 -12.29
N THR A 116 9.23 9.68 -11.89
CA THR A 116 10.29 9.29 -12.83
C THR A 116 10.09 7.87 -13.36
N SER A 117 9.61 6.94 -12.53
CA SER A 117 9.33 5.57 -12.93
C SER A 117 8.11 5.49 -13.86
N ILE A 118 7.07 6.28 -13.57
CA ILE A 118 5.86 6.38 -14.38
C ILE A 118 6.20 6.97 -15.76
N LEU A 119 6.90 8.10 -15.79
CA LEU A 119 7.32 8.74 -17.04
C LEU A 119 8.24 7.84 -17.87
N LYS A 120 9.14 7.07 -17.25
CA LYS A 120 9.96 6.07 -17.95
C LYS A 120 9.09 4.99 -18.60
N CYS A 121 8.10 4.47 -17.86
CA CYS A 121 7.17 3.47 -18.39
C CYS A 121 6.36 4.03 -19.58
N GLU A 122 5.77 5.22 -19.43
CA GLU A 122 5.03 5.88 -20.51
C GLU A 122 5.91 6.12 -21.74
N LEU A 123 7.13 6.62 -21.54
CA LEU A 123 8.11 6.83 -22.60
C LEU A 123 8.41 5.52 -23.34
N THR A 124 8.60 4.41 -22.62
CA THR A 124 8.83 3.10 -23.26
C THR A 124 7.62 2.63 -24.06
N CYS A 125 6.41 2.80 -23.54
CA CYS A 125 5.17 2.49 -24.26
C CYS A 125 5.02 3.32 -25.55
N VAL A 126 5.32 4.62 -25.50
CA VAL A 126 5.28 5.50 -26.68
C VAL A 126 6.34 5.10 -27.71
N LYS A 127 7.57 4.79 -27.28
CA LYS A 127 8.64 4.31 -28.17
C LYS A 127 8.24 3.03 -28.90
N LEU A 128 7.63 2.07 -28.20
CA LEU A 128 7.15 0.83 -28.81
C LEU A 128 6.05 1.09 -29.85
N LYS A 129 5.07 1.93 -29.54
CA LYS A 129 4.01 2.33 -30.48
C LYS A 129 4.59 2.97 -31.74
N LEU A 130 5.54 3.91 -31.58
CA LEU A 130 6.23 4.55 -32.71
C LEU A 130 6.99 3.54 -33.57
N SER A 131 7.73 2.61 -32.96
CA SER A 131 8.44 1.56 -33.69
C SER A 131 7.48 0.67 -34.51
N LEU A 132 6.33 0.31 -33.94
CA LEU A 132 5.31 -0.48 -34.65
C LEU A 132 4.72 0.28 -35.84
N GLU A 133 4.39 1.56 -35.66
CA GLU A 133 3.90 2.40 -36.76
C GLU A 133 4.95 2.59 -37.85
N GLN A 134 6.21 2.80 -37.50
CA GLN A 134 7.31 2.86 -38.47
C GLN A 134 7.43 1.57 -39.29
N LYS A 135 7.28 0.40 -38.65
CA LYS A 135 7.25 -0.90 -39.36
C LYS A 135 6.07 -0.98 -40.32
N LYS A 136 4.87 -0.56 -39.91
CA LYS A 136 3.68 -0.54 -40.78
C LYS A 136 3.88 0.38 -41.99
N VAL A 137 4.46 1.57 -41.80
CA VAL A 137 4.77 2.50 -42.88
C VAL A 137 5.76 1.88 -43.87
N LYS A 138 6.84 1.25 -43.39
CA LYS A 138 7.81 0.54 -44.25
C LYS A 138 7.14 -0.56 -45.09
N VAL A 139 6.27 -1.35 -44.48
CA VAL A 139 5.51 -2.39 -45.20
C VAL A 139 4.59 -1.79 -46.27
N ARG A 140 3.88 -0.70 -45.95
CA ARG A 140 3.03 0.02 -46.92
C ARG A 140 3.85 0.56 -48.10
N GLN A 141 5.00 1.19 -47.82
CA GLN A 141 5.90 1.68 -48.87
C GLN A 141 6.44 0.55 -49.74
N MET A 142 6.80 -0.60 -49.16
CA MET A 142 7.25 -1.76 -49.92
C MET A 142 6.15 -2.30 -50.83
N LYS A 143 4.90 -2.40 -50.35
CA LYS A 143 3.75 -2.80 -51.17
C LYS A 143 3.51 -1.85 -52.35
N LEU A 144 3.59 -0.54 -52.12
CA LEU A 144 3.46 0.46 -53.18
C LEU A 144 4.55 0.33 -54.23
N ARG A 145 5.80 0.07 -53.83
CA ARG A 145 6.91 -0.19 -54.77
C ARG A 145 6.67 -1.42 -55.62
N ILE A 146 6.20 -2.51 -55.02
CA ILE A 146 5.85 -3.74 -55.75
C ILE A 146 4.74 -3.44 -56.77
N TYR A 147 3.67 -2.76 -56.36
CA TYR A 147 2.57 -2.39 -57.25
C TYR A 147 3.04 -1.50 -58.42
N ALA A 148 3.86 -0.49 -58.14
CA ALA A 148 4.42 0.39 -59.17
C ALA A 148 5.29 -0.40 -60.17
N ASN A 149 6.13 -1.32 -59.70
CA ASN A 149 6.94 -2.18 -60.55
C ASN A 149 6.08 -3.11 -61.41
N SER A 150 5.06 -3.76 -60.83
CA SER A 150 4.13 -4.62 -61.56
C SER A 150 3.37 -3.83 -62.64
N TYR A 151 2.91 -2.62 -62.32
CA TYR A 151 2.24 -1.74 -63.27
C TYR A 151 3.17 -1.32 -64.41
N PHE A 152 4.43 -0.98 -64.11
CA PHE A 152 5.44 -0.64 -65.11
C PHE A 152 5.69 -1.81 -66.08
N ILE A 153 5.89 -3.02 -65.55
CA ILE A 153 6.09 -4.23 -66.37
C ILE A 153 4.88 -4.46 -67.28
N PHE A 154 3.67 -4.35 -66.74
CA PHE A 154 2.43 -4.49 -67.51
C PHE A 154 2.33 -3.45 -68.65
N LYS A 155 2.69 -2.19 -68.38
CA LYS A 155 2.72 -1.12 -69.40
C LYS A 155 3.74 -1.40 -70.50
N VAL A 156 4.94 -1.84 -70.15
CA VAL A 156 5.98 -2.24 -71.13
C VAL A 156 5.48 -3.40 -71.99
N PHE A 157 4.84 -4.40 -71.38
CA PHE A 157 4.25 -5.52 -72.12
C PHE A 157 3.15 -5.06 -73.09
N GLN A 158 2.24 -4.20 -72.65
CA GLN A 158 1.21 -3.62 -73.53
C GLN A 158 1.81 -2.85 -74.71
N LEU A 159 2.88 -2.07 -74.50
CA LEU A 159 3.54 -1.34 -75.57
C LEU A 159 4.19 -2.28 -76.59
N LYS A 160 4.89 -3.34 -76.13
CA LYS A 160 5.45 -4.37 -77.00
C LYS A 160 4.36 -5.06 -77.83
N MET A 161 3.26 -5.46 -77.20
CA MET A 161 2.13 -6.08 -77.91
C MET A 161 1.55 -5.16 -78.98
N LYS A 162 1.35 -3.86 -78.68
CA LYS A 162 0.89 -2.88 -79.67
C LYS A 162 1.85 -2.76 -80.85
N SER A 163 3.16 -2.71 -80.60
CA SER A 163 4.18 -2.68 -81.66
C SER A 163 4.15 -3.94 -82.53
N CYS A 164 4.06 -5.14 -81.94
CA CYS A 164 3.96 -6.39 -82.70
C CYS A 164 2.71 -6.42 -83.58
N VAL A 165 1.57 -5.96 -83.06
CA VAL A 165 0.31 -5.88 -83.83
C VAL A 165 0.45 -4.90 -84.99
N GLN A 166 1.04 -3.71 -84.77
CA GLN A 166 1.30 -2.74 -85.84
C GLN A 166 2.21 -3.32 -86.94
N MET A 167 3.28 -4.02 -86.56
CA MET A 167 4.17 -4.70 -87.51
C MET A 167 3.44 -5.78 -88.30
N PHE A 168 2.58 -6.56 -87.66
CA PHE A 168 1.78 -7.59 -88.32
C PHE A 168 0.76 -6.99 -89.31
N TYR A 169 0.11 -5.89 -88.94
CA TYR A 169 -0.77 -5.15 -89.85
C TYR A 169 -0.01 -4.57 -91.04
N ALA A 170 1.15 -3.95 -90.82
CA ALA A 170 2.01 -3.43 -91.89
C ALA A 170 2.44 -4.55 -92.86
N TYR A 171 2.88 -5.70 -92.34
CA TYR A 171 3.24 -6.87 -93.14
C TYR A 171 2.07 -7.41 -93.98
N LYS A 172 0.86 -7.47 -93.40
CA LYS A 172 -0.35 -7.88 -94.13
C LYS A 172 -0.69 -6.92 -95.27
N ILE A 173 -0.51 -5.62 -95.07
CA ILE A 173 -0.76 -4.61 -96.11
C ILE A 173 0.25 -4.78 -97.25
N THR A 174 1.55 -4.83 -96.95
CA THR A 174 2.60 -4.96 -97.97
C THR A 174 2.48 -6.25 -98.79
N ARG A 175 2.02 -7.35 -98.20
CA ARG A 175 1.80 -8.62 -98.91
C ARG A 175 0.55 -8.62 -99.80
N LYS A 176 -0.43 -7.76 -99.49
CA LYS A 176 -1.65 -7.60 -100.30
C LYS A 176 -1.37 -6.79 -101.57
N ASP A 177 -0.43 -5.85 -101.48
CA ASP A 177 -0.05 -4.95 -102.59
C ASP A 177 1.03 -5.55 -103.52
N ASN A 178 1.74 -6.60 -103.10
CA ASN A 178 2.69 -7.36 -103.92
C ASN A 178 2.60 -8.87 -103.65
N PRO A 179 1.78 -9.62 -104.41
CA PRO A 179 1.53 -11.06 -104.17
C PRO A 179 2.63 -12.00 -104.71
N SER A 180 3.71 -11.50 -105.31
CA SER A 180 4.77 -12.29 -105.96
C SER A 180 6.08 -12.42 -105.17
N LEU A 181 6.08 -12.04 -103.88
CA LEU A 181 7.13 -12.30 -102.88
C LEU A 181 6.58 -13.19 -101.76
#